data_AF-M3IH65-F1
#
_entry.id   AF-M3IH65-F1
#
_cell.length_a   1.000
_cell.length_b   1.000
_cell.length_c   1.000
_cell.angle_alpha   90.00
_cell.angle_beta   90.00
_cell.angle_gamma   90.00
#
_symmetry.space_group_name_H-M   'P 1'
#
loop_
_entity.id
_entity.type
_entity.pdbx_description
1 polymer ?
#
loop_
_entity_poly.entity_id
_entity_poly.type
_entity_poly.pdbx_seq_one_letter_code
_entity_poly.pdbx_strand_id
1 'polypeptide(L)'
;YWSYGDAPFVNGFRGFSSVFVSAAYSFGGLESVTLTAGETKNPSKVIPKTVKLTFYRVLIFYVFTAFFIGMNVPYDYPNLSTKTVATSPFTIVFQMVGAKGAGSFMNAVIMTSIVSAGNHALFAGSRLAYNLSLHGYIPKIFLPLNRFQVPYVAVIATWLLG
;
A
#
# COMPACT_ATOMS: atom_id res chain seq x y z
N TYR A 1 -24.32 -15.47 -20.11
CA TYR A 1 -23.20 -16.22 -20.71
C TYR A 1 -21.84 -15.75 -20.18
N TRP A 2 -21.63 -14.44 -19.97
CA TRP A 2 -20.37 -13.88 -19.43
C TRP A 2 -20.25 -13.86 -17.89
N SER A 3 -21.24 -14.39 -17.17
CA SER A 3 -21.43 -14.17 -15.74
C SER A 3 -21.96 -15.40 -14.97
N TYR A 4 -21.91 -16.59 -15.57
CA TYR A 4 -22.43 -17.84 -14.98
C TYR A 4 -21.29 -18.87 -14.86
N GLY A 5 -21.06 -19.43 -13.67
CA GLY A 5 -19.96 -20.38 -13.42
C GLY A 5 -18.57 -19.75 -13.56
N ASP A 6 -17.63 -20.48 -14.18
CA ASP A 6 -16.23 -20.10 -14.48
C ASP A 6 -16.07 -18.96 -15.52
N ALA A 7 -17.02 -18.04 -15.60
CA ALA A 7 -16.99 -16.98 -16.61
C ALA A 7 -15.89 -15.93 -16.28
N PRO A 8 -15.25 -15.31 -17.29
CA PRO A 8 -14.16 -14.35 -17.06
C PRO A 8 -14.57 -13.11 -16.25
N PHE A 9 -15.88 -12.83 -16.14
CA PHE A 9 -16.43 -11.82 -15.24
C PHE A 9 -17.30 -12.48 -14.17
N VAL A 10 -16.67 -13.19 -13.23
CA VAL A 10 -17.34 -13.68 -12.02
C VAL A 10 -17.96 -12.47 -11.29
N ASN A 11 -19.26 -12.55 -10.96
CA ASN A 11 -20.09 -11.43 -10.45
C ASN A 11 -20.44 -10.32 -11.46
N GLY A 12 -20.26 -10.55 -12.77
CA GLY A 12 -20.68 -9.63 -13.84
C GLY A 12 -20.04 -8.23 -13.74
N PHE A 13 -20.78 -7.19 -14.17
CA PHE A 13 -20.29 -5.79 -14.14
C PHE A 13 -19.92 -5.33 -12.72
N ARG A 14 -20.59 -5.85 -11.69
CA ARG A 14 -20.28 -5.53 -10.29
C ARG A 14 -18.88 -6.03 -9.90
N GLY A 15 -18.54 -7.26 -10.27
CA GLY A 15 -17.19 -7.82 -10.10
C GLY A 15 -16.14 -6.99 -10.82
N PHE A 16 -16.37 -6.67 -12.09
CA PHE A 16 -15.48 -5.82 -12.90
C PHE A 16 -15.25 -4.44 -12.27
N SER A 17 -16.33 -3.76 -11.85
CA SER A 17 -16.25 -2.43 -11.23
C SER A 17 -15.47 -2.44 -9.90
N SER A 18 -15.57 -3.52 -9.12
CA SER A 18 -14.88 -3.63 -7.82
C SER A 18 -13.36 -3.69 -7.95
N VAL A 19 -12.84 -4.23 -9.06
CA VAL A 19 -11.40 -4.29 -9.34
C VAL A 19 -10.80 -2.87 -9.49
N PHE A 20 -11.55 -1.92 -10.03
CA PHE A 20 -11.10 -0.53 -10.12
C PHE A 20 -10.91 0.11 -8.74
N VAL A 21 -11.75 -0.23 -7.76
CA VAL A 21 -11.60 0.28 -6.39
C VAL A 21 -10.33 -0.24 -5.74
N SER A 22 -10.08 -1.55 -5.85
CA SER A 22 -8.84 -2.18 -5.36
C SER A 22 -7.59 -1.65 -6.08
N ALA A 23 -7.70 -1.42 -7.40
CA ALA A 23 -6.63 -0.81 -8.19
C ALA A 23 -6.35 0.63 -7.75
N ALA A 24 -7.38 1.46 -7.56
CA ALA A 24 -7.24 2.84 -7.10
C ALA A 24 -6.55 2.91 -5.73
N TYR A 25 -6.94 2.04 -4.78
CA TYR A 25 -6.31 1.97 -3.47
C TYR A 25 -4.81 1.61 -3.54
N SER A 26 -4.41 0.83 -4.55
CA SER A 26 -3.02 0.42 -4.75
C SER A 26 -2.08 1.55 -5.19
N PHE A 27 -2.62 2.62 -5.76
CA PHE A 27 -1.87 3.83 -6.10
C PHE A 27 -1.90 4.89 -4.99
N GLY A 28 -2.60 4.64 -3.89
CA GLY A 28 -2.57 5.49 -2.71
C GLY A 28 -1.17 5.55 -2.09
N GLY A 29 -0.81 6.70 -1.51
CA GLY A 29 0.50 6.93 -0.90
C GLY A 29 1.50 7.65 -1.81
N LEU A 30 1.21 7.86 -3.09
CA LEU A 30 2.05 8.68 -3.97
C LEU A 30 2.03 10.17 -3.60
N GLU A 31 0.99 10.63 -2.90
CA GLU A 31 0.89 11.97 -2.34
C GLU A 31 1.99 12.27 -1.31
N SER A 32 2.60 11.25 -0.70
CA SER A 32 3.74 11.45 0.21
C SER A 32 4.97 12.09 -0.47
N VAL A 33 5.11 11.94 -1.79
CA VAL A 33 6.19 12.55 -2.56
C VAL A 33 6.07 14.08 -2.54
N THR A 34 4.87 14.63 -2.41
CA THR A 34 4.68 16.09 -2.30
C THR A 34 5.02 16.61 -0.90
N LEU A 35 4.84 15.81 0.15
CA LEU A 35 5.25 16.18 1.52
C LEU A 35 6.77 16.30 1.64
N THR A 36 7.50 15.48 0.90
CA THR A 36 8.98 15.49 0.87
C THR A 36 9.56 16.42 -0.19
N ALA A 37 8.71 17.11 -0.95
CA ALA A 37 9.14 18.07 -1.97
C ALA A 37 10.04 19.17 -1.40
N GLY A 38 9.73 19.67 -0.20
CA GLY A 38 10.51 20.71 0.47
C GLY A 38 11.91 20.28 0.91
N GLU A 39 12.15 18.97 1.01
CA GLU A 39 13.43 18.38 1.44
C GLU A 39 14.23 17.79 0.28
N THR A 40 13.63 17.76 -0.91
CA THR A 40 14.22 17.13 -2.09
C THR A 40 15.13 18.13 -2.82
N LYS A 41 16.37 17.72 -3.13
CA LYS A 41 17.27 18.51 -3.98
C LYS A 41 16.69 18.64 -5.39
N ASN A 42 16.51 19.88 -5.89
CA ASN A 42 15.92 20.19 -7.20
C ASN A 42 14.51 19.58 -7.41
N PRO A 43 13.52 19.98 -6.60
CA PRO A 43 12.19 19.36 -6.59
C PRO A 43 11.49 19.45 -7.96
N SER A 44 11.66 20.56 -8.69
CA SER A 44 11.04 20.80 -10.00
C SER A 44 11.41 19.76 -11.07
N LYS A 45 12.57 19.09 -10.95
CA LYS A 45 12.99 18.03 -11.87
C LYS A 45 12.79 16.63 -11.28
N VAL A 46 13.06 16.47 -9.99
CA VAL A 46 13.05 15.15 -9.33
C VAL A 46 11.64 14.64 -9.11
N ILE A 47 10.72 15.48 -8.60
CA ILE A 47 9.35 15.06 -8.31
C ILE A 47 8.62 14.52 -9.55
N PRO A 48 8.53 15.25 -10.68
CA PRO A 48 7.81 14.74 -11.85
C PRO A 48 8.46 13.47 -12.43
N LYS A 49 9.78 13.32 -12.31
CA LYS A 49 10.48 12.11 -12.74
C LYS A 49 10.13 10.92 -11.83
N THR A 50 10.18 11.11 -10.51
CA THR A 50 9.88 10.07 -9.52
C THR A 50 8.43 9.61 -9.64
N VAL A 51 7.47 10.53 -9.79
CA VAL A 51 6.05 10.18 -9.97
C VAL A 51 5.84 9.27 -11.20
N LYS A 52 6.42 9.62 -12.35
CA LYS A 52 6.30 8.80 -13.57
C LYS A 52 6.94 7.42 -13.38
N LEU A 53 8.14 7.36 -12.78
CA LEU A 53 8.83 6.11 -12.53
C LEU A 53 8.02 5.21 -11.60
N THR A 54 7.48 5.75 -10.50
CA THR A 54 6.67 4.96 -9.56
C THR A 54 5.38 4.48 -10.22
N PHE A 55 4.73 5.30 -11.05
CA PHE A 55 3.55 4.89 -11.81
C PHE A 55 3.83 3.67 -12.70
N TYR A 56 4.85 3.74 -13.56
CA TYR A 56 5.21 2.61 -14.43
C TYR A 56 5.67 1.39 -13.63
N ARG A 57 6.38 1.61 -12.52
CA ARG A 57 6.85 0.56 -11.64
C ARG A 57 5.68 -0.21 -11.02
N VAL A 58 4.71 0.49 -10.42
CA VAL A 58 3.52 -0.14 -9.82
C VAL A 58 2.72 -0.87 -10.89
N LEU A 59 2.49 -0.24 -12.05
CA LEU A 59 1.72 -0.84 -13.15
C LEU A 59 2.33 -2.16 -13.62
N ILE A 60 3.63 -2.17 -13.91
CA ILE A 60 4.34 -3.37 -14.37
C ILE A 60 4.28 -4.46 -13.28
N PHE A 61 4.73 -4.16 -12.06
CA PHE A 61 4.77 -5.19 -11.02
C PHE A 61 3.40 -5.75 -10.67
N TYR A 62 2.35 -4.93 -10.65
CA TYR A 62 0.99 -5.37 -10.31
C TYR A 62 0.38 -6.23 -11.41
N VAL A 63 0.50 -5.81 -12.68
CA VAL A 63 -0.04 -6.56 -13.81
C VAL A 63 0.68 -7.90 -13.96
N PHE A 64 2.02 -7.91 -13.91
CA PHE A 64 2.78 -9.17 -13.98
C PHE A 64 2.47 -10.10 -12.81
N THR A 65 2.41 -9.57 -11.59
CA THR A 65 2.06 -10.34 -10.39
C THR A 65 0.67 -10.96 -10.52
N ALA A 66 -0.34 -10.17 -10.89
CA ALA A 66 -1.70 -10.64 -11.06
C ALA A 66 -1.80 -11.70 -12.18
N PHE A 67 -1.06 -11.52 -13.28
CA PHE A 67 -1.00 -12.48 -14.38
C PHE A 67 -0.43 -13.84 -13.91
N PHE A 68 0.72 -13.85 -13.23
CA PHE A 68 1.32 -15.09 -12.75
C PHE A 68 0.49 -15.76 -11.65
N ILE A 69 -0.08 -14.99 -10.72
CA ILE A 69 -0.98 -15.53 -9.68
C ILE A 69 -2.23 -16.13 -10.33
N GLY A 70 -2.87 -15.41 -11.25
CA GLY A 70 -4.08 -15.88 -11.93
C GLY A 70 -3.86 -17.13 -12.78
N MET A 71 -2.64 -17.35 -13.28
CA MET A 71 -2.27 -18.58 -13.99
C MET A 71 -2.03 -19.77 -13.04
N ASN A 72 -1.58 -19.52 -11.80
CA ASN A 72 -1.20 -20.59 -10.86
C ASN A 72 -2.28 -20.92 -9.82
N VAL A 73 -3.16 -19.97 -9.49
CA VAL A 73 -4.15 -20.11 -8.41
C VAL A 73 -5.56 -20.06 -9.00
N PRO A 74 -6.36 -21.14 -8.87
CA PRO A 74 -7.76 -21.11 -9.30
C PRO A 74 -8.54 -20.09 -8.48
N TYR A 75 -9.47 -19.39 -9.13
CA TYR A 75 -10.24 -18.31 -8.50
C TYR A 75 -11.17 -18.80 -7.36
N ASP A 76 -11.51 -20.09 -7.35
CA ASP A 76 -12.37 -20.76 -6.37
C ASP A 76 -11.61 -21.30 -5.15
N TYR A 77 -10.36 -20.90 -4.94
CA TYR A 77 -9.56 -21.42 -3.83
C TYR A 77 -10.15 -20.98 -2.47
N PRO A 78 -10.43 -21.92 -1.54
CA PRO A 78 -11.01 -21.58 -0.24
C PRO A 78 -10.08 -20.64 0.52
N ASN A 79 -10.66 -19.57 1.09
CA ASN A 79 -9.99 -18.48 1.82
C ASN A 79 -9.26 -17.42 0.97
N LEU A 80 -9.31 -17.42 -0.37
CA LEU A 80 -8.63 -16.38 -1.18
C LEU A 80 -9.11 -14.94 -0.87
N SER A 81 -10.32 -14.79 -0.33
CA SER A 81 -10.89 -13.51 0.10
C SER A 81 -10.56 -13.13 1.55
N THR A 82 -9.90 -14.00 2.32
CA THR A 82 -9.54 -13.70 3.71
C THR A 82 -8.38 -12.72 3.69
N LYS A 83 -8.62 -11.47 4.09
CA LYS A 83 -7.65 -10.36 4.09
C LYS A 83 -6.52 -10.52 5.12
N THR A 84 -6.08 -11.74 5.38
CA THR A 84 -5.04 -12.07 6.35
C THR A 84 -3.73 -12.29 5.63
N VAL A 85 -2.63 -11.81 6.21
CA VAL A 85 -1.26 -11.94 5.66
C VAL A 85 -0.90 -13.40 5.33
N ALA A 86 -1.40 -14.35 6.12
CA ALA A 86 -1.21 -15.79 5.92
C ALA A 86 -1.87 -16.34 4.64
N THR A 87 -2.88 -15.64 4.11
CA THR A 87 -3.66 -16.04 2.93
C THR A 87 -3.34 -15.18 1.71
N SER A 88 -2.14 -14.59 1.69
CA SER A 88 -1.64 -13.90 0.49
C SER A 88 -1.54 -14.90 -0.68
N PRO A 89 -1.94 -14.53 -1.90
CA PRO A 89 -1.83 -15.43 -3.05
C PRO A 89 -0.40 -15.94 -3.29
N PHE A 90 0.62 -15.15 -2.92
CA PHE A 90 2.01 -15.58 -2.96
C PHE A 90 2.31 -16.72 -1.99
N THR A 91 1.77 -16.69 -0.76
CA THR A 91 1.98 -17.78 0.21
C THR A 91 1.23 -19.04 -0.23
N ILE A 92 0.06 -18.89 -0.85
CA ILE A 92 -0.75 -19.99 -1.41
C ILE A 92 0.00 -20.71 -2.54
N VAL A 93 0.60 -19.98 -3.49
CA VAL A 93 1.41 -20.59 -4.56
C VAL A 93 2.55 -21.45 -3.98
N PHE A 94 3.26 -20.95 -2.96
CA PHE A 94 4.34 -21.71 -2.34
C PHE A 94 3.85 -22.92 -1.52
N GLN A 95 2.66 -22.83 -0.91
CA GLN A 95 2.02 -23.97 -0.25
C GLN A 95 1.61 -25.05 -1.26
N MET A 96 1.03 -24.66 -2.40
CA MET A 96 0.63 -25.60 -3.47
C MET A 96 1.82 -26.36 -4.06
N VAL A 97 2.98 -25.71 -4.18
CA VAL A 97 4.21 -26.33 -4.72
C VAL A 97 4.90 -27.25 -3.68
N GLY A 98 4.40 -27.34 -2.45
CA GLY A 98 4.95 -28.23 -1.41
C GLY A 98 6.30 -27.76 -0.83
N ALA A 99 6.67 -26.49 -1.07
CA ALA A 99 7.92 -25.92 -0.59
C ALA A 99 7.87 -25.63 0.91
N LYS A 100 8.28 -26.62 1.73
CA LYS A 100 8.39 -26.49 3.19
C LYS A 100 9.34 -25.32 3.53
N GLY A 101 8.79 -24.22 4.05
CA GLY A 101 9.54 -23.03 4.50
C GLY A 101 9.40 -21.78 3.62
N ALA A 102 9.00 -21.91 2.35
CA ALA A 102 8.84 -20.76 1.45
C ALA A 102 7.69 -19.82 1.88
N GLY A 103 6.61 -20.36 2.45
CA GLY A 103 5.54 -19.57 3.05
C GLY A 103 6.01 -18.70 4.22
N SER A 104 6.86 -19.24 5.11
CA SER A 104 7.42 -18.49 6.24
C SER A 104 8.39 -17.40 5.79
N PHE A 105 9.21 -17.68 4.76
CA PHE A 105 10.08 -16.67 4.16
C PHE A 105 9.26 -15.51 3.56
N MET A 106 8.21 -15.83 2.79
CA MET A 106 7.34 -14.81 2.20
C MET A 106 6.63 -13.99 3.28
N ASN A 107 6.14 -14.63 4.34
CA ASN A 107 5.56 -13.93 5.50
C ASN A 107 6.56 -12.96 6.15
N ALA A 108 7.83 -13.34 6.28
CA ALA A 108 8.86 -12.45 6.80
C ALA A 108 9.07 -11.22 5.89
N VAL A 109 9.15 -11.43 4.58
CA VAL A 109 9.26 -10.33 3.59
C VAL A 109 8.06 -9.38 3.66
N ILE A 110 6.84 -9.92 3.76
CA ILE A 110 5.63 -9.12 3.89
C ILE A 110 5.65 -8.32 5.19
N MET A 111 6.03 -8.94 6.32
CA MET A 111 6.12 -8.26 7.60
C MET A 111 7.14 -7.11 7.59
N THR A 112 8.33 -7.33 7.04
CA THR A 112 9.33 -6.26 6.88
C THR A 112 8.79 -5.12 6.01
N SER A 113 8.05 -5.45 4.95
CA SER A 113 7.41 -4.46 4.07
C SER A 113 6.34 -3.65 4.79
N ILE A 114 5.49 -4.29 5.60
CA ILE A 114 4.46 -3.63 6.41
C ILE A 114 5.09 -2.69 7.44
N VAL A 115 6.15 -3.12 8.13
CA VAL A 115 6.87 -2.28 9.10
C VAL A 115 7.48 -1.06 8.41
N SER A 116 8.10 -1.24 7.24
CA SER A 116 8.65 -0.12 6.46
C SER A 116 7.57 0.85 6.01
N ALA A 117 6.43 0.35 5.54
CA ALA A 117 5.30 1.18 5.11
C ALA A 117 4.67 1.93 6.30
N GLY A 118 4.53 1.27 7.45
CA GLY A 118 4.02 1.88 8.69
C GLY A 118 4.90 3.03 9.19
N ASN A 119 6.23 2.87 9.16
CA ASN A 119 7.15 3.95 9.52
C ASN A 119 7.01 5.16 8.58
N HIS A 120 6.85 4.92 7.28
CA HIS A 120 6.60 5.99 6.31
C HIS A 120 5.24 6.67 6.52
N ALA A 121 4.19 5.92 6.85
CA ALA A 121 2.87 6.48 7.16
C ALA A 121 2.89 7.37 8.41
N LEU A 122 3.57 6.95 9.47
CA LEU A 122 3.76 7.76 10.68
C LEU A 122 4.52 9.07 10.39
N PHE A 123 5.56 8.98 9.57
CA PHE A 123 6.33 10.14 9.13
C PHE A 123 5.48 11.13 8.31
N ALA A 124 4.74 10.64 7.32
CA ALA A 124 3.89 11.48 6.48
C ALA A 124 2.73 12.10 7.27
N GLY A 125 2.03 11.29 8.09
CA GLY A 125 0.88 11.73 8.88
C GLY A 125 1.24 12.76 9.95
N SER A 126 2.33 12.54 10.68
CA SER A 126 2.78 13.49 11.71
C SER A 126 3.17 14.85 11.13
N ARG A 127 3.79 14.88 9.95
CA ARG A 127 4.12 16.13 9.25
C ARG A 127 2.90 16.82 8.66
N LEU A 128 1.95 16.06 8.12
CA LEU A 128 0.70 16.63 7.63
C LEU A 128 -0.06 17.31 8.78
N ALA A 129 -0.21 16.62 9.91
CA ALA A 129 -0.83 17.17 11.10
C ALA A 129 -0.08 18.42 11.63
N TYR A 130 1.24 18.38 11.69
CA TYR A 130 2.06 19.54 12.06
C TYR A 130 1.81 20.76 11.15
N ASN A 131 1.83 20.57 9.83
CA ASN A 131 1.57 21.64 8.86
C ASN A 131 0.15 22.19 8.96
N LEU A 132 -0.86 21.32 9.15
CA LEU A 132 -2.24 21.74 9.36
C LEU A 132 -2.39 22.56 10.65
N SER A 133 -1.64 22.22 11.70
CA SER A 133 -1.65 22.94 12.97
C SER A 133 -0.97 24.31 12.84
N LEU A 134 0.12 24.40 12.07
CA LEU A 134 0.80 25.67 11.73
C LEU A 134 -0.14 26.66 11.03
N HIS A 135 -0.97 26.17 10.12
CA HIS A 135 -1.94 26.99 9.40
C HIS A 135 -3.26 27.19 10.17
N GLY A 136 -3.39 26.66 11.39
CA GLY A 136 -4.56 26.86 12.26
C GLY A 136 -5.78 25.99 11.91
N TYR A 137 -5.64 24.98 11.05
CA TYR A 137 -6.74 24.07 10.69
C TYR A 137 -7.03 23.02 11.77
N ILE A 138 -6.04 22.66 12.58
CA ILE A 138 -6.18 21.71 13.69
C ILE A 138 -5.55 22.27 14.98
N PRO A 139 -5.84 21.70 16.17
CA PRO A 139 -5.39 22.24 17.45
C PRO A 139 -3.87 22.47 17.51
N LYS A 140 -3.44 23.56 18.16
CA LYS A 140 -2.03 23.93 18.36
C LYS A 140 -1.22 22.93 19.19
N ILE A 141 -1.89 21.93 19.75
CA ILE A 141 -1.31 20.82 20.51
C ILE A 141 -0.34 19.99 19.64
N PHE A 142 -0.48 20.04 18.31
CA PHE A 142 0.40 19.34 17.36
C PHE A 142 1.65 20.13 16.93
N LEU A 143 1.84 21.38 17.40
CA LEU A 143 3.01 22.22 17.10
C LEU A 143 4.32 21.91 17.84
N PRO A 144 4.34 21.33 19.06
CA PRO A 144 5.60 21.21 19.79
C PRO A 144 6.52 20.19 19.12
N LEU A 145 7.75 20.62 18.85
CA LEU A 145 8.82 19.81 18.28
C LEU A 145 9.78 19.35 19.39
N ASN A 146 10.27 18.11 19.30
CA ASN A 146 11.34 17.62 20.17
C ASN A 146 12.71 18.18 19.73
N ARG A 147 13.78 17.93 20.50
CA ARG A 147 15.18 18.30 20.22
C ARG A 147 15.70 17.89 18.83
N PHE A 148 15.06 16.91 18.20
CA PHE A 148 15.37 16.43 16.85
C PHE A 148 14.47 17.02 15.75
N GLN A 149 13.71 18.08 16.06
CA GLN A 149 12.73 18.70 15.16
C GLN A 149 11.61 17.75 14.68
N VAL A 150 11.25 16.78 15.53
CA VAL A 150 10.16 15.82 15.25
C VAL A 150 8.89 16.23 16.04
N PRO A 151 7.71 16.35 15.39
CA PRO A 151 6.45 16.68 16.05
C PRO A 151 5.90 15.48 16.82
N TYR A 152 6.43 15.24 18.03
CA TYR A 152 6.19 14.01 18.79
C TYR A 152 4.71 13.79 19.15
N VAL A 153 3.96 14.86 19.43
CA VAL A 153 2.52 14.75 19.72
C VAL A 153 1.73 14.29 18.49
N ALA A 154 2.10 14.79 17.31
CA ALA A 154 1.50 14.35 16.05
C ALA A 154 1.86 12.91 15.71
N VAL A 155 3.08 12.46 16.02
CA VAL A 155 3.49 11.06 15.87
C VAL A 155 2.65 10.13 16.75
N ILE A 156 2.51 10.45 18.04
CA ILE A 156 1.71 9.63 18.98
C ILE A 156 0.24 9.59 18.55
N ALA A 157 -0.33 10.73 18.17
CA ALA A 157 -1.71 10.76 17.67
C ALA A 157 -1.88 9.95 16.37
N THR A 158 -0.93 10.04 15.43
CA THR A 158 -0.96 9.25 14.20
C THR A 158 -0.84 7.76 14.50
N TRP A 159 -0.06 7.37 15.50
CA TRP A 159 0.08 5.96 15.93
C TRP A 159 -1.14 5.42 16.67
N LEU A 160 -1.86 6.26 17.41
CA LEU A 160 -3.08 5.86 18.13
C LEU A 160 -4.33 5.83 17.23
N LEU A 161 -4.37 6.70 16.21
CA LEU A 161 -5.53 6.85 15.33
C LEU A 161 -5.42 6.07 14.01
N GLY A 162 -4.20 5.71 13.59
CA GLY A 162 -3.90 4.98 12.35
C GLY A 162 -3.64 3.50 12.60
#